data_AF-A0A0M0GGR7-F1
#
_entry.id   AF-A0A0M0GGR7-F1
#
_cell.length_a   1.000
_cell.length_b   1.000
_cell.length_c   1.000
_cell.angle_alpha   90.00
_cell.angle_beta   90.00
_cell.angle_gamma   90.00
#
_symmetry.space_group_name_H-M   'P 1'
#
loop_
_entity.id
_entity.type
_entity.pdbx_description
1 polymer ?
#
loop_
_entity_poly.entity_id
_entity_poly.type
_entity_poly.pdbx_seq_one_letter_code
_entity_poly.pdbx_strand_id
1 'polypeptide(L)'
;MPSRNVYSFDIEGIDAMILTLEQIEQEVYQRIDSVLTRLAEKVIEDAKRLAPLDSGDLEAALVVGEVKKRIANIYIDFGTSPEVDDYAVVQHEGFRKTKSGQVVHMSPGEKTRTKGAHKGYMPGAKYLENAIKINERLIIQELSNALRF
;
A
#
# COMPACT_ATOMS: atom_id res chain seq x y z
N MET A 1 56.85 -33.94 15.78
CA MET A 1 55.60 -33.91 16.56
C MET A 1 54.66 -32.90 15.92
N PRO A 2 53.43 -33.25 15.54
CA PRO A 2 52.52 -32.30 14.94
C PRO A 2 51.90 -31.42 16.05
N SER A 3 52.05 -30.11 15.89
CA SER A 3 51.40 -29.08 16.68
C SER A 3 49.87 -29.22 16.56
N ARG A 4 49.21 -29.51 17.68
CA ARG A 4 47.74 -29.43 17.79
C ARG A 4 47.34 -27.97 17.60
N ASN A 5 46.68 -27.65 16.48
CA ASN A 5 45.90 -26.43 16.37
C ASN A 5 44.75 -26.51 17.38
N VAL A 6 44.87 -25.77 18.47
CA VAL A 6 43.76 -25.55 19.40
C VAL A 6 42.88 -24.48 18.77
N TYR A 7 41.78 -24.90 18.16
CA TYR A 7 40.73 -23.97 17.74
C TYR A 7 39.99 -23.54 19.01
N SER A 8 40.19 -22.29 19.45
CA SER A 8 39.36 -21.67 20.47
C SER A 8 38.11 -21.11 19.80
N PHE A 9 36.96 -21.69 20.11
CA PHE A 9 35.66 -21.10 19.78
C PHE A 9 35.31 -20.12 20.89
N ASP A 10 35.25 -18.83 20.55
CA ASP A 10 34.90 -17.77 21.48
C ASP A 10 33.38 -17.62 21.52
N ILE A 11 32.77 -18.04 22.63
CA ILE A 11 31.32 -17.97 22.84
C ILE A 11 30.86 -16.50 22.87
N GLU A 12 31.71 -15.57 23.32
CA GLU A 12 31.42 -14.14 23.34
C GLU A 12 31.28 -13.57 21.91
N GLY A 13 32.02 -14.14 20.95
CA GLY A 13 31.90 -13.79 19.54
C GLY A 13 30.56 -14.22 18.92
N ILE A 14 30.01 -15.35 19.36
CA ILE A 14 28.70 -15.84 18.89
C ILE A 14 27.58 -14.94 19.43
N ASP A 15 27.64 -14.56 20.71
CA ASP A 15 26.66 -13.66 21.32
C ASP A 15 26.68 -12.27 20.65
N ALA A 16 27.87 -11.75 20.35
CA ALA A 16 28.01 -10.49 19.61
C ALA A 16 27.43 -10.58 18.19
N MET A 17 27.60 -11.71 17.50
CA MET A 17 26.99 -11.95 16.19
C MET A 17 25.46 -12.03 16.28
N ILE A 18 24.91 -12.69 17.31
CA ILE A 18 23.45 -12.74 17.53
C ILE A 18 22.89 -11.33 17.74
N LEU A 19 23.51 -10.54 18.62
CA LEU A 19 23.09 -9.15 18.86
C LEU A 19 23.15 -8.29 17.59
N THR A 20 24.17 -8.50 16.75
CA THR A 20 24.29 -7.80 15.47
C THR A 20 23.18 -8.21 14.51
N LEU A 21 22.83 -9.50 14.44
CA LEU A 21 21.73 -9.99 13.60
C LEU A 21 20.38 -9.44 14.06
N GLU A 22 20.13 -9.38 15.37
CA GLU A 22 18.91 -8.78 15.94
C GLU A 22 18.80 -7.29 15.62
N GLN A 23 19.90 -6.55 15.67
CA GLN A 23 19.92 -5.13 15.31
C GLN A 23 19.64 -4.91 13.81
N ILE A 24 20.26 -5.72 12.94
CA ILE A 24 20.00 -5.68 11.50
C ILE A 24 18.52 -5.98 11.23
N GLU A 25 17.95 -6.99 11.89
CA GLU A 25 16.53 -7.33 11.75
C GLU A 25 15.62 -6.15 12.12
N GLN A 26 15.88 -5.50 13.27
CA GLN A 26 15.11 -4.34 13.69
C GLN A 26 15.21 -3.17 12.73
N GLU A 27 16.42 -2.85 12.25
CA GLU A 27 16.66 -1.76 11.29
C GLU A 27 15.92 -2.01 9.98
N VAL A 28 15.96 -3.24 9.47
CA VAL A 28 15.27 -3.63 8.25
C VAL A 28 13.76 -3.48 8.41
N TYR A 29 13.20 -3.92 9.54
CA TYR A 29 11.77 -3.77 9.79
C TYR A 29 11.34 -2.31 9.89
N GLN A 30 12.11 -1.46 10.57
CA GLN A 30 11.81 -0.03 10.67
C GLN A 30 11.88 0.65 9.30
N ARG A 31 12.87 0.29 8.48
CA ARG A 31 13.02 0.82 7.13
C ARG A 31 11.86 0.40 6.21
N ILE A 32 11.47 -0.87 6.25
CA ILE A 32 10.33 -1.37 5.45
C ILE A 32 9.03 -0.68 5.88
N ASP A 33 8.79 -0.55 7.19
CA ASP A 33 7.59 0.09 7.75
C ASP A 33 7.45 1.55 7.28
N SER A 34 8.53 2.31 7.38
CA SER A 34 8.59 3.70 6.91
C SER A 34 8.36 3.82 5.41
N VAL A 35 8.99 2.94 4.61
CA VAL A 35 8.84 2.94 3.14
C VAL A 35 7.41 2.60 2.73
N LEU A 36 6.82 1.56 3.33
CA LEU A 36 5.45 1.15 3.03
C LEU A 36 4.46 2.25 3.40
N THR A 37 4.60 2.88 4.57
CA THR A 37 3.73 3.98 5.01
C THR A 37 3.73 5.13 4.01
N ARG A 38 4.92 5.59 3.59
CA ARG A 38 5.06 6.66 2.59
C ARG A 38 4.46 6.27 1.23
N LEU A 39 4.62 5.02 0.80
CA LEU A 39 4.01 4.53 -0.44
C LEU A 39 2.48 4.53 -0.35
N ALA A 40 1.93 4.13 0.80
CA ALA A 40 0.50 4.10 1.05
C ALA A 40 -0.15 5.49 0.96
N GLU A 41 0.45 6.47 1.62
CA GLU A 41 0.02 7.87 1.58
C GLU A 41 -0.03 8.37 0.14
N LYS A 42 1.02 8.09 -0.64
CA LYS A 42 1.10 8.52 -2.04
C LYS A 42 0.05 7.86 -2.94
N VAL A 43 -0.19 6.56 -2.76
CA VAL A 43 -1.24 5.85 -3.49
C VAL A 43 -2.61 6.43 -3.16
N ILE A 44 -2.88 6.74 -1.89
CA ILE A 44 -4.15 7.33 -1.50
C ILE A 44 -4.32 8.77 -2.00
N GLU A 45 -3.27 9.59 -2.01
CA GLU A 45 -3.34 10.92 -2.62
C GLU A 45 -3.70 10.84 -4.11
N ASP A 46 -3.08 9.92 -4.85
CA ASP A 46 -3.40 9.70 -6.26
C ASP A 46 -4.83 9.14 -6.43
N ALA A 47 -5.29 8.28 -5.52
CA ALA A 47 -6.65 7.76 -5.51
C ALA A 47 -7.69 8.85 -5.27
N LYS A 48 -7.44 9.79 -4.34
CA LYS A 48 -8.32 10.95 -4.07
C LYS A 48 -8.48 11.82 -5.31
N ARG A 49 -7.39 12.06 -6.06
CA ARG A 49 -7.45 12.82 -7.32
C ARG A 49 -8.30 12.13 -8.38
N LEU A 50 -8.30 10.80 -8.40
CA LEU A 50 -9.09 10.01 -9.36
C LEU A 50 -10.51 9.66 -8.86
N ALA A 51 -10.79 9.84 -7.57
CA ALA A 51 -12.09 9.52 -6.99
C ALA A 51 -13.21 10.35 -7.64
N PRO A 52 -14.38 9.75 -7.93
CA PRO A 52 -15.56 10.48 -8.38
C PRO A 52 -16.02 11.57 -7.39
N LEU A 53 -16.46 12.70 -7.94
CA LEU A 53 -17.03 13.86 -7.23
C LEU A 53 -18.52 14.03 -7.58
N ASP A 54 -19.34 13.01 -7.30
CA ASP A 54 -20.75 13.03 -7.73
C ASP A 54 -21.70 13.55 -6.64
N SER A 55 -22.04 12.72 -5.66
CA SER A 55 -23.07 13.03 -4.64
C SER A 55 -22.58 12.95 -3.19
N GLY A 56 -21.32 12.57 -2.96
CA GLY A 56 -20.70 12.46 -1.64
C GLY A 56 -19.20 12.73 -1.73
N ASP A 57 -18.54 12.86 -0.57
CA ASP A 57 -17.11 13.13 -0.49
C ASP A 57 -16.31 11.84 -0.38
N LEU A 58 -16.16 11.15 -1.53
CA LEU A 58 -15.35 9.94 -1.60
C LEU A 58 -13.86 10.26 -1.42
N GLU A 59 -13.43 11.49 -1.70
CA GLU A 59 -12.04 11.91 -1.46
C GLU A 59 -11.71 11.93 0.03
N ALA A 60 -12.60 12.50 0.85
CA ALA A 60 -12.43 12.54 2.30
C ALA A 60 -12.56 11.15 2.94
N ALA A 61 -13.35 10.26 2.34
CA ALA A 61 -13.56 8.92 2.86
C ALA A 61 -12.37 7.96 2.63
N LEU A 62 -11.45 8.28 1.72
CA LEU A 62 -10.28 7.46 1.45
C LEU A 62 -9.23 7.62 2.55
N VAL A 63 -8.93 6.49 3.20
CA VAL A 63 -8.06 6.41 4.37
C VAL A 63 -6.98 5.34 4.17
N VAL A 64 -5.83 5.58 4.78
CA VAL A 64 -4.72 4.64 4.88
C VAL A 64 -4.78 4.00 6.27
N GLY A 65 -4.80 2.67 6.33
CA GLY A 65 -4.63 1.93 7.58
C GLY A 65 -3.17 1.86 8.02
N GLU A 66 -2.94 1.33 9.22
CA GLU A 66 -1.59 1.10 9.73
C GLU A 66 -0.89 -0.08 9.01
N VAL A 67 0.44 -0.08 9.04
CA VAL A 67 1.25 -1.22 8.57
C VAL A 67 0.98 -2.43 9.46
N LYS A 68 0.51 -3.53 8.84
CA LYS A 68 0.25 -4.81 9.51
C LYS A 68 1.38 -5.78 9.21
N LYS A 69 1.90 -6.37 10.29
CA LYS A 69 2.94 -7.42 10.24
C LYS A 69 2.31 -8.78 10.53
N ARG A 70 2.49 -9.73 9.61
CA ARG A 70 2.23 -11.16 9.80
C ARG A 70 3.54 -11.92 9.64
N ILE A 71 3.59 -13.15 10.16
CA ILE A 71 4.80 -14.00 10.21
C ILE A 71 5.58 -14.04 8.88
N ALA A 72 4.89 -13.99 7.73
CA ALA A 72 5.53 -14.00 6.40
C ALA A 72 5.30 -12.74 5.57
N ASN A 73 4.41 -11.83 6.00
CA ASN A 73 3.91 -10.74 5.15
C ASN A 73 3.87 -9.42 5.92
N ILE A 74 4.35 -8.36 5.29
CA ILE A 74 4.11 -6.98 5.74
C ILE A 74 3.22 -6.33 4.68
N TYR A 75 2.10 -5.75 5.10
CA TYR A 75 1.13 -5.14 4.20
C TYR A 75 0.47 -3.93 4.83
N ILE A 76 -0.15 -3.09 3.99
CA ILE A 76 -1.00 -1.98 4.41
C ILE A 76 -2.37 -2.19 3.77
N ASP A 77 -3.41 -1.97 4.56
CA ASP A 77 -4.78 -1.92 4.05
C ASP A 77 -5.10 -0.47 3.64
N PHE A 78 -5.52 -0.28 2.40
CA PHE A 78 -6.04 0.99 1.90
C PHE A 78 -7.50 0.80 1.52
N GLY A 79 -8.35 1.78 1.82
CA GLY A 79 -9.77 1.66 1.52
C GLY A 79 -10.56 2.88 1.94
N THR A 80 -11.85 2.67 2.15
CA THR A 80 -12.78 3.71 2.60
C THR A 80 -13.22 3.48 4.03
N SER A 81 -13.68 4.55 4.68
CA SER A 81 -14.29 4.41 6.00
C SER A 81 -15.53 3.50 5.95
N PRO A 82 -15.81 2.68 6.98
CA PRO A 82 -16.88 1.68 6.95
C PRO A 82 -18.27 2.27 6.65
N GLU A 83 -18.48 3.54 6.98
CA GLU A 83 -19.77 4.24 6.81
C GLU A 83 -20.14 4.46 5.35
N VAL A 84 -19.17 4.41 4.42
CA VAL A 84 -19.40 4.66 2.99
C VAL A 84 -18.96 3.52 2.09
N ASP A 85 -18.62 2.36 2.65
CA ASP A 85 -17.98 1.27 1.90
C ASP A 85 -18.84 0.78 0.73
N ASP A 86 -20.15 0.60 0.95
CA ASP A 86 -21.10 0.22 -0.11
C ASP A 86 -21.17 1.25 -1.25
N TYR A 87 -21.14 2.55 -0.91
CA TYR A 87 -21.13 3.63 -1.89
C TYR A 87 -19.79 3.67 -2.64
N ALA A 88 -18.68 3.51 -1.93
CA ALA A 88 -17.33 3.51 -2.47
C ALA A 88 -17.09 2.38 -3.46
N VAL A 89 -17.59 1.18 -3.15
CA VAL A 89 -17.52 0.02 -4.05
C VAL A 89 -18.31 0.27 -5.32
N VAL A 90 -19.54 0.80 -5.22
CA VAL A 90 -20.36 1.12 -6.39
C VAL A 90 -19.67 2.14 -7.30
N GLN A 91 -19.06 3.17 -6.70
CA GLN A 91 -18.31 4.19 -7.45
C GLN A 91 -17.00 3.65 -8.03
N HIS A 92 -16.32 2.76 -7.31
CA HIS A 92 -15.11 2.11 -7.79
C HIS A 92 -15.39 1.16 -8.96
N GLU A 93 -16.45 0.37 -8.87
CA GLU A 93 -16.82 -0.57 -9.93
C GLU A 93 -17.54 0.12 -11.09
N GLY A 94 -18.17 1.27 -10.85
CA GLY A 94 -18.98 1.97 -11.85
C GLY A 94 -20.29 1.25 -12.17
N PHE A 95 -20.75 0.35 -11.30
CA PHE A 95 -22.06 -0.29 -11.41
C PHE A 95 -22.61 -0.71 -10.04
N ARG A 96 -23.93 -0.93 -9.98
CA ARG A 96 -24.59 -1.56 -8.83
C ARG A 96 -25.54 -2.67 -9.28
N LYS A 97 -25.72 -3.69 -8.43
CA LYS A 97 -26.75 -4.72 -8.62
C LYS A 97 -27.99 -4.37 -7.79
N THR A 98 -29.16 -4.44 -8.41
CA THR A 98 -30.44 -4.24 -7.72
C THR A 98 -30.84 -5.50 -6.96
N LYS A 99 -31.85 -5.41 -6.07
CA LYS A 99 -32.38 -6.56 -5.32
C LYS A 99 -32.91 -7.69 -6.22
N SER A 100 -33.28 -7.39 -7.47
CA SER A 100 -33.70 -8.35 -8.48
C SER A 100 -32.55 -8.93 -9.31
N GLY A 101 -31.30 -8.54 -9.03
CA GLY A 101 -30.10 -9.01 -9.74
C GLY A 101 -29.74 -8.23 -11.00
N GLN A 102 -30.52 -7.21 -11.39
CA GLN A 102 -30.22 -6.39 -12.56
C GLN A 102 -29.00 -5.49 -12.30
N VAL A 103 -28.05 -5.47 -13.25
CA VAL A 103 -26.87 -4.60 -13.24
C VAL A 103 -27.24 -3.22 -13.79
N VAL A 104 -26.93 -2.17 -13.05
CA VAL A 104 -27.08 -0.77 -13.45
C VAL A 104 -25.71 -0.13 -13.53
N HIS A 105 -25.27 0.19 -14.74
CA HIS A 105 -24.00 0.91 -14.96
C HIS A 105 -24.16 2.39 -14.66
N MET A 106 -23.13 2.95 -14.02
CA MET A 106 -23.04 4.36 -13.69
C MET A 106 -22.02 5.01 -14.61
N SER A 107 -22.35 6.20 -15.09
CA SER A 107 -21.41 7.05 -15.80
C SER A 107 -20.93 8.15 -14.87
N PRO A 108 -19.68 8.63 -15.01
CA PRO A 108 -19.19 9.76 -14.24
C PRO A 108 -20.11 10.97 -14.40
N GLY A 109 -20.51 11.57 -13.28
CA GLY A 109 -21.30 12.80 -13.26
C GLY A 109 -20.54 14.00 -13.80
N GLU A 110 -21.26 15.09 -14.06
CA GLU A 110 -20.70 16.32 -14.64
C GLU A 110 -19.50 16.86 -13.85
N LYS A 111 -19.62 16.89 -12.51
CA LYS A 111 -18.55 17.30 -11.61
C LYS A 111 -17.30 16.42 -11.74
N THR A 112 -17.47 15.09 -11.75
CA THR A 112 -16.34 14.16 -11.96
C THR A 112 -15.64 14.39 -13.30
N ARG A 113 -16.40 14.69 -14.36
CA ARG A 113 -15.84 14.96 -15.70
C ARG A 113 -14.99 16.24 -15.75
N THR A 114 -15.25 17.21 -14.87
CA THR A 114 -14.46 18.45 -14.80
C THR A 114 -13.08 18.28 -14.16
N LYS A 115 -12.84 17.16 -13.45
CA LYS A 115 -11.66 16.96 -12.59
C LYS A 115 -10.34 16.71 -13.33
N GLY A 116 -10.31 16.86 -14.66
CA GLY A 116 -9.12 16.71 -15.50
C GLY A 116 -8.48 15.33 -15.45
N ALA A 117 -7.54 15.03 -16.34
CA ALA A 117 -6.76 13.80 -16.25
C ALA A 117 -5.66 13.95 -15.19
N HIS A 118 -5.38 12.88 -14.43
CA HIS A 118 -4.26 12.82 -13.49
C HIS A 118 -3.31 11.70 -13.91
N LYS A 119 -2.08 12.07 -14.27
CA LYS A 119 -1.02 11.14 -14.73
C LYS A 119 -1.49 10.15 -15.82
N GLY A 120 -2.33 10.62 -16.74
CA GLY A 120 -2.85 9.84 -17.87
C GLY A 120 -4.13 9.05 -17.58
N TYR A 121 -4.66 9.11 -16.36
CA TYR A 121 -5.91 8.46 -15.98
C TYR A 121 -7.02 9.48 -15.77
N MET A 122 -8.23 9.14 -16.23
CA MET A 122 -9.42 9.95 -15.98
C MET A 122 -10.04 9.58 -14.63
N PRO A 123 -10.56 10.57 -13.87
CA PRO A 123 -11.34 10.34 -12.67
C PRO A 123 -12.59 9.52 -12.97
N GLY A 124 -12.97 8.61 -12.08
CA GLY A 124 -14.08 7.70 -12.32
C GLY A 124 -13.92 6.32 -11.67
N ALA A 125 -14.52 5.33 -12.32
CA ALA A 125 -14.36 3.93 -11.93
C ALA A 125 -12.88 3.51 -11.92
N LYS A 126 -12.57 2.52 -11.08
CA LYS A 126 -11.23 1.95 -10.89
C LYS A 126 -10.18 2.96 -10.41
N TYR A 127 -10.61 4.02 -9.71
CA TYR A 127 -9.71 5.06 -9.19
C TYR A 127 -8.60 4.52 -8.28
N LEU A 128 -8.88 3.54 -7.40
CA LEU A 128 -7.86 2.88 -6.56
C LEU A 128 -6.86 2.06 -7.41
N GLU A 129 -7.38 1.28 -8.36
CA GLU A 129 -6.54 0.44 -9.23
C GLU A 129 -5.62 1.31 -10.09
N ASN A 130 -6.15 2.40 -10.63
CA ASN A 130 -5.40 3.38 -11.41
C ASN A 130 -4.36 4.09 -10.56
N ALA A 131 -4.67 4.40 -9.30
CA ALA A 131 -3.70 4.97 -8.36
C ALA A 131 -2.53 4.02 -8.05
N ILE A 132 -2.79 2.71 -7.95
CA ILE A 132 -1.75 1.69 -7.81
C ILE A 132 -0.90 1.62 -9.09
N LYS A 133 -1.52 1.56 -10.27
CA LYS A 133 -0.82 1.53 -11.56
C LYS A 133 0.08 2.75 -11.77
N ILE A 134 -0.38 3.93 -11.36
CA ILE A 134 0.41 5.16 -11.36
C ILE A 134 1.71 5.01 -10.56
N ASN A 135 1.66 4.30 -9.43
CA ASN A 135 2.77 4.19 -8.48
C ASN A 135 3.56 2.88 -8.61
N GLU A 136 3.16 1.94 -9.48
CA GLU A 136 3.74 0.60 -9.56
C GLU A 136 5.27 0.59 -9.67
N ARG A 137 5.83 1.38 -10.58
CA ARG A 137 7.29 1.49 -10.75
C ARG A 137 7.98 2.02 -9.50
N LEU A 138 7.38 3.02 -8.86
CA LEU A 138 7.92 3.61 -7.63
C LEU A 138 7.87 2.62 -6.48
N ILE A 139 6.76 1.89 -6.33
CA ILE A 139 6.58 0.84 -5.32
C ILE A 139 7.69 -0.20 -5.47
N ILE A 140 7.89 -0.72 -6.68
CA ILE A 140 8.95 -1.71 -6.95
C ILE A 140 10.33 -1.16 -6.62
N GLN A 141 10.62 0.08 -7.01
CA GLN A 141 11.92 0.71 -6.77
C GLN A 141 12.19 0.93 -5.28
N GLU A 142 11.23 1.49 -4.54
CA GLU A 142 11.37 1.83 -3.12
C GLU A 142 11.45 0.55 -2.26
N LEU A 143 10.67 -0.48 -2.58
CA LEU A 143 10.77 -1.79 -1.93
C LEU A 143 12.12 -2.47 -2.23
N SER A 144 12.60 -2.39 -3.48
CA SER A 144 13.92 -2.91 -3.83
C SER A 144 15.04 -2.21 -3.07
N ASN A 145 14.92 -0.90 -2.84
CA ASN A 145 15.90 -0.13 -2.08
C ASN A 145 15.85 -0.44 -0.57
N ALA A 146 14.66 -0.69 -0.02
CA ALA A 146 14.47 -1.04 1.38
C ALA A 146 15.14 -2.38 1.73
N LEU A 147 15.20 -3.31 0.77
CA LEU A 147 15.76 -4.65 0.93
C LEU A 147 17.24 -4.77 0.52
N ARG A 148 17.91 -3.67 0.16
CA ARG A 148 19.35 -3.68 -0.14
C ARG A 148 20.16 -3.59 1.15
N PHE A 149 21.11 -4.52 1.29
CA PHE A 149 22.14 -4.60 2.32
C PHE A 149 23.51 -4.37 1.69
#